data_AF-A0A9E5KX63-F1
#
_entry.id   AF-A0A9E5KX63-F1
#
_cell.length_a   1.000
_cell.length_b   1.000
_cell.length_c   1.000
_cell.angle_alpha   90.00
_cell.angle_beta   90.00
_cell.angle_gamma   90.00
#
_symmetry.space_group_name_H-M   'P 1'
#
loop_
_entity.id
_entity.type
_entity.pdbx_description
1 polymer ?
#
loop_
_entity_poly.entity_id
_entity_poly.type
_entity_poly.pdbx_seq_one_letter_code
_entity_poly.pdbx_strand_id
1 'polypeptide(L)'
;MIMYTRKKIPALSILVALTFLLMITVNALANILPIAGATAGDVSNAYPNLFAPAGITFSIWGVIYLLLAFYTLYQLGIFQKQSNEEHAALVTRIGNLFAFSSIANTALLQRLISA
;
A
#
# COMPACT_ATOMS: atom_id res chain seq x y z
N MET A 1 -0.50 24.13 -33.12
CA MET A 1 0.63 23.71 -32.27
C MET A 1 0.13 23.60 -30.84
N ILE A 2 -0.20 22.39 -30.37
CA ILE A 2 -0.73 22.17 -29.01
C ILE A 2 0.49 22.02 -28.10
N MET A 3 0.75 23.03 -27.27
CA MET A 3 1.82 23.00 -26.27
C MET A 3 1.37 22.08 -25.14
N TYR A 4 1.83 20.82 -25.15
CA TYR A 4 1.57 19.86 -24.09
C TYR A 4 2.45 20.23 -22.89
N THR A 5 1.91 21.04 -21.97
CA THR A 5 2.64 21.40 -20.75
C THR A 5 2.93 20.10 -19.98
N ARG A 6 4.20 19.69 -19.94
CA ARG A 6 4.67 18.54 -19.16
C ARG A 6 4.29 18.78 -17.70
N LYS A 7 3.29 18.04 -17.22
CA LYS A 7 2.96 17.98 -15.79
C LYS A 7 4.19 17.39 -15.09
N LYS A 8 4.88 18.20 -14.28
CA LYS A 8 6.02 17.71 -13.49
C LYS A 8 5.47 16.80 -12.39
N ILE A 9 5.86 15.53 -12.42
CA ILE A 9 5.54 14.59 -11.34
C ILE A 9 6.36 15.02 -10.12
N PRO A 10 5.74 15.34 -8.97
CA PRO A 10 6.50 15.74 -7.80
C PRO A 10 7.27 14.53 -7.28
N ALA A 11 8.50 14.75 -6.81
CA ALA A 11 9.39 13.69 -6.30
C ALA A 11 8.71 12.84 -5.20
N LEU A 12 7.79 13.44 -4.45
CA LEU A 12 6.99 12.75 -3.45
C LEU A 12 6.05 11.68 -4.04
N SER A 13 5.45 11.91 -5.21
CA SER A 13 4.60 10.90 -5.84
C SER A 13 5.38 9.66 -6.25
N ILE A 14 6.66 9.84 -6.63
CA ILE A 14 7.58 8.73 -6.91
C ILE A 14 7.88 7.97 -5.62
N LEU A 15 8.15 8.69 -4.52
CA LEU A 15 8.38 8.07 -3.21
C LEU A 15 7.16 7.26 -2.72
N VAL A 16 5.96 7.80 -2.88
CA VAL A 16 4.70 7.11 -2.56
C VAL A 16 4.54 5.84 -3.40
N ALA A 17 4.81 5.91 -4.70
CA ALA A 17 4.74 4.74 -5.57
C ALA A 17 5.77 3.67 -5.19
N LEU A 18 7.01 4.06 -4.89
CA LEU A 18 8.07 3.13 -4.47
C LEU A 18 7.74 2.48 -3.13
N THR A 19 7.28 3.25 -2.14
CA THR A 19 6.91 2.72 -0.81
C THR A 19 5.69 1.81 -0.89
N PHE A 20 4.70 2.14 -1.72
CA PHE A 20 3.58 1.25 -2.01
C PHE A 20 4.00 -0.06 -2.67
N LEU A 21 4.85 0.02 -3.71
CA LEU A 21 5.37 -1.16 -4.42
C LEU A 21 6.18 -2.07 -3.49
N LEU A 22 7.02 -1.49 -2.64
CA LEU A 22 7.76 -2.24 -1.63
C LEU A 22 6.79 -2.92 -0.66
N MET A 23 5.82 -2.19 -0.13
CA MET A 23 4.83 -2.71 0.81
C MET A 23 4.04 -3.87 0.21
N ILE A 24 3.45 -3.70 -0.98
CA ILE A 24 2.65 -4.78 -1.61
C ILE A 24 3.51 -5.99 -1.93
N THR A 25 4.77 -5.79 -2.35
CA THR A 25 5.70 -6.89 -2.63
C THR A 25 6.00 -7.69 -1.37
N VAL A 26 6.34 -7.03 -0.26
CA VAL A 26 6.63 -7.73 1.00
C VAL A 26 5.38 -8.40 1.55
N ASN A 27 4.22 -7.75 1.50
CA ASN A 27 2.97 -8.34 1.96
C ASN A 27 2.56 -9.55 1.11
N ALA A 28 2.67 -9.46 -0.21
CA ALA A 28 2.37 -10.57 -1.11
C ALA A 28 3.36 -11.71 -0.90
N LEU A 29 4.64 -11.41 -0.82
CA LEU A 29 5.67 -12.41 -0.62
C LEU A 29 5.49 -13.11 0.72
N ALA A 30 5.21 -12.40 1.80
CA ALA A 30 4.88 -12.99 3.11
C ALA A 30 3.71 -13.99 3.10
N ASN A 31 2.77 -13.86 2.14
CA ASN A 31 1.63 -14.78 2.00
C ASN A 31 1.87 -15.90 0.97
N ILE A 32 2.70 -15.66 -0.05
CA ILE A 32 2.97 -16.64 -1.13
C ILE A 32 4.18 -17.52 -0.80
N LEU A 33 5.23 -16.91 -0.27
CA LEU A 33 6.48 -17.54 0.08
C LEU A 33 6.72 -17.21 1.55
N PRO A 34 6.45 -18.12 2.51
CA PRO A 34 6.56 -17.82 3.94
C PRO A 34 8.03 -17.57 4.33
N ILE A 35 8.57 -16.40 3.95
CA ILE A 35 9.96 -15.97 4.15
C ILE A 35 10.30 -15.92 5.65
N ALA A 36 9.26 -15.86 6.49
CA ALA A 36 9.33 -15.84 7.94
C ALA A 36 8.88 -17.16 8.59
N GLY A 37 8.65 -18.22 7.82
CA GLY A 37 8.25 -19.54 8.33
C GLY A 37 6.74 -19.75 8.49
N ALA A 38 5.94 -18.69 8.51
CA ALA A 38 4.48 -18.76 8.58
C ALA A 38 3.80 -17.64 7.76
N THR A 39 2.57 -17.88 7.30
CA THR A 39 1.70 -16.82 6.76
C THR A 39 0.82 -16.21 7.86
N ALA A 40 0.22 -15.04 7.61
CA ALA A 40 -0.72 -14.43 8.56
C ALA A 40 -1.93 -15.33 8.85
N GLY A 41 -2.36 -16.13 7.87
CA GLY A 41 -3.41 -17.14 8.05
C GLY A 41 -2.97 -18.28 8.97
N ASP A 42 -1.73 -18.74 8.83
CA ASP A 42 -1.18 -19.81 9.67
C ASP A 42 -1.04 -19.36 11.13
N VAL A 43 -0.55 -18.14 11.36
CA VAL A 43 -0.49 -17.54 12.70
C VAL A 43 -1.89 -17.43 13.30
N SER A 44 -2.90 -17.02 12.52
CA SER A 44 -4.29 -16.97 12.98
C SER A 44 -4.85 -18.36 13.31
N ASN A 45 -4.52 -19.37 12.51
CA ASN A 45 -4.97 -20.76 12.72
C ASN A 45 -4.29 -21.44 13.92
N ALA A 46 -3.08 -21.01 14.27
CA ALA A 46 -2.36 -21.50 15.44
C ALA A 46 -3.06 -21.17 16.77
N TYR A 47 -3.92 -20.14 16.78
CA TYR A 47 -4.71 -19.73 17.95
C TYR A 47 -6.20 -19.94 17.69
N PRO A 48 -6.71 -21.19 17.81
CA PRO A 48 -8.11 -21.48 17.58
C PRO A 48 -8.98 -20.72 18.58
N ASN A 49 -9.75 -19.77 18.06
CA ASN A 49 -10.71 -18.99 18.85
C ASN A 49 -11.95 -18.69 17.98
N LEU A 50 -13.10 -18.44 18.62
CA LEU A 50 -14.37 -18.20 17.92
C LEU A 50 -14.40 -16.91 17.08
N PHE A 51 -13.36 -16.07 17.21
CA PHE A 51 -13.20 -14.82 16.47
C PHE A 51 -12.11 -14.92 15.39
N ALA A 52 -11.44 -16.07 15.25
CA ALA A 52 -10.44 -16.28 14.24
C ALA A 52 -11.12 -16.23 12.86
N PRO A 53 -10.69 -15.33 11.97
CA PRO A 53 -11.31 -15.19 10.67
C PRO A 53 -11.06 -16.45 9.83
N ALA A 54 -12.08 -16.89 9.09
CA ALA A 54 -11.91 -17.92 8.08
C ALA A 54 -10.85 -17.51 7.05
N GLY A 55 -10.15 -18.47 6.45
CA GLY A 55 -9.07 -18.21 5.49
C GLY A 55 -9.46 -17.27 4.34
N ILE A 56 -10.72 -17.32 3.89
CA ILE A 56 -11.23 -16.42 2.85
C ILE A 56 -11.27 -14.95 3.27
N THR A 57 -11.42 -14.64 4.56
CA THR A 57 -11.46 -13.27 5.07
C THR A 57 -10.15 -12.52 4.79
N PHE A 58 -9.03 -13.23 4.66
CA PHE A 58 -7.75 -12.63 4.27
C PHE A 58 -7.75 -12.13 2.80
N SER A 59 -8.72 -12.49 1.97
CA SER A 59 -8.82 -11.95 0.60
C SER A 59 -9.11 -10.45 0.56
N ILE A 60 -9.62 -9.87 1.66
CA ILE A 60 -9.89 -8.43 1.77
C ILE A 60 -8.64 -7.57 1.53
N TRP A 61 -7.45 -8.10 1.86
CA TRP A 61 -6.18 -7.42 1.63
C TRP A 61 -5.97 -7.10 0.15
N GLY A 62 -6.40 -7.97 -0.76
CA GLY A 62 -6.35 -7.71 -2.20
C GLY A 62 -7.17 -6.49 -2.62
N VAL A 63 -8.37 -6.34 -2.06
CA VAL A 63 -9.24 -5.17 -2.32
C VAL A 63 -8.61 -3.89 -1.77
N ILE A 64 -8.05 -3.94 -0.56
CA ILE A 64 -7.34 -2.80 0.04
C ILE A 64 -6.15 -2.39 -0.83
N TYR A 65 -5.32 -3.34 -1.27
CA TYR A 65 -4.20 -3.03 -2.15
C TYR A 65 -4.64 -2.44 -3.49
N LEU A 66 -5.76 -2.89 -4.04
CA LEU A 66 -6.32 -2.34 -5.27
C LEU A 66 -6.77 -0.88 -5.10
N LEU A 67 -7.46 -0.56 -4.00
CA LEU A 67 -7.84 0.82 -3.68
C LEU A 67 -6.61 1.72 -3.46
N LEU A 68 -5.58 1.20 -2.78
CA LEU A 68 -4.33 1.91 -2.58
C LEU A 68 -3.57 2.12 -3.90
N ALA A 69 -3.62 1.16 -4.82
CA ALA A 69 -3.04 1.30 -6.15
C ALA A 69 -3.72 2.44 -6.92
N PHE A 70 -5.05 2.54 -6.87
CA PHE A 70 -5.75 3.69 -7.46
C PHE A 70 -5.34 5.02 -6.84
N TYR A 71 -5.17 5.08 -5.51
CA TYR A 71 -4.66 6.27 -4.84
C TYR A 71 -3.24 6.64 -5.32
N THR A 72 -2.35 5.66 -5.44
CA THR A 72 -0.99 5.87 -5.98
C THR A 72 -1.03 6.38 -7.43
N LEU A 73 -1.87 5.81 -8.30
CA LEU A 73 -2.04 6.26 -9.68
C LEU A 73 -2.61 7.67 -9.77
N TYR A 74 -3.54 8.01 -8.86
CA TYR A 74 -4.06 9.38 -8.72
C TYR A 74 -2.96 10.36 -8.32
N GLN A 75 -2.08 9.98 -7.39
CA GLN A 75 -0.96 10.80 -6.93
C GLN A 75 0.13 10.96 -8.01
N LEU A 76 0.29 9.99 -8.92
CA LEU A 76 1.14 10.10 -10.11
C LEU A 76 0.57 11.01 -11.20
N GLY A 77 -0.67 11.49 -11.02
CA GLY A 77 -1.29 12.46 -11.91
C GLY A 77 -2.04 11.85 -13.10
N ILE A 78 -2.20 10.51 -13.15
CA ILE A 78 -2.89 9.81 -14.26
C ILE A 78 -4.37 10.20 -14.35
N PHE A 79 -4.99 10.58 -13.24
CA PHE A 79 -6.41 10.98 -13.18
C PHE A 79 -6.63 12.46 -12.82
N GLN A 80 -5.58 13.27 -12.78
CA GLN A 80 -5.71 14.66 -12.36
C GLN A 80 -5.86 15.61 -13.56
N LYS A 81 -7.10 16.04 -13.82
CA LYS A 81 -7.46 16.88 -14.98
C LYS A 81 -7.08 18.37 -14.81
N GLN A 82 -7.11 18.91 -13.59
CA GLN A 82 -6.62 20.26 -13.25
C GLN A 82 -6.48 20.35 -11.73
N SER A 83 -5.27 20.63 -11.22
CA SER A 83 -5.00 20.62 -9.77
C SER A 83 -4.97 22.05 -9.24
N ASN A 84 -5.89 22.37 -8.33
CA ASN A 84 -5.81 23.57 -7.48
C ASN A 84 -4.64 23.43 -6.49
N GLU A 85 -4.01 24.54 -6.09
CA GLU A 85 -2.85 24.51 -5.17
C GLU A 85 -3.20 23.86 -3.82
N GLU A 86 -4.41 24.11 -3.30
CA GLU A 86 -4.89 23.48 -2.06
C GLU A 86 -5.01 21.95 -2.18
N HIS A 87 -5.49 21.46 -3.33
CA HIS A 87 -5.57 20.02 -3.59
C HIS A 87 -4.17 19.39 -3.69
N ALA A 88 -3.20 20.11 -4.26
CA ALA A 88 -1.82 19.63 -4.35
C ALA A 88 -1.15 19.54 -2.96
N ALA A 89 -1.39 20.51 -2.07
CA ALA A 89 -0.90 20.49 -0.69
C ALA A 89 -1.51 19.33 0.12
N LEU A 90 -2.81 19.09 -0.03
CA LEU A 90 -3.51 18.01 0.66
C LEU A 90 -3.03 16.62 0.21
N VAL A 91 -2.90 16.40 -1.11
CA VAL A 91 -2.35 15.16 -1.68
C VAL A 91 -0.91 14.91 -1.21
N THR A 92 -0.10 15.97 -1.08
CA THR A 92 1.27 15.88 -0.57
C THR A 92 1.28 15.44 0.91
N ARG A 93 0.43 16.04 1.75
CA ARG A 93 0.36 15.69 3.17
C ARG A 93 -0.12 14.26 3.40
N ILE A 94 -1.14 13.82 2.66
CA ILE A 94 -1.63 12.44 2.72
C ILE A 94 -0.58 11.47 2.19
N GLY A 95 0.14 11.83 1.12
CA GLY A 95 1.23 11.03 0.57
C GLY A 95 2.35 10.73 1.58
N ASN A 96 2.76 11.72 2.37
CA ASN A 96 3.76 11.51 3.43
C ASN A 96 3.28 10.51 4.49
N LEU A 97 2.04 10.67 4.97
CA LEU A 97 1.44 9.76 5.94
C LEU A 97 1.30 8.34 5.39
N PHE A 98 0.92 8.22 4.12
CA PHE A 98 0.78 6.96 3.42
C PHE A 98 2.12 6.24 3.23
N ALA A 99 3.20 6.97 2.90
CA ALA A 99 4.53 6.39 2.80
C ALA A 99 5.00 5.85 4.15
N PHE A 100 4.80 6.61 5.23
CA PHE A 100 5.11 6.17 6.59
C PHE A 100 4.28 4.93 7.00
N SER A 101 2.96 4.93 6.73
CA SER A 101 2.11 3.79 7.04
C SER A 101 2.50 2.54 6.26
N SER A 102 2.94 2.68 5.01
CA SER A 102 3.39 1.57 4.16
C SER A 102 4.66 0.89 4.72
N ILE A 103 5.61 1.70 5.20
CA ILE A 103 6.82 1.20 5.88
C ILE A 103 6.45 0.51 7.19
N ALA A 104 5.62 1.15 8.02
CA ALA A 104 5.18 0.60 9.29
C ALA A 104 4.43 -0.73 9.10
N ASN A 105 3.55 -0.81 8.09
CA ASN A 105 2.82 -2.04 7.75
C ASN A 105 3.79 -3.18 7.38
N THR A 106 4.78 -2.89 6.54
CA THR A 106 5.80 -3.86 6.12
C THR A 106 6.58 -4.41 7.32
N ALA A 107 7.09 -3.51 8.17
CA ALA A 107 7.89 -3.89 9.33
C ALA A 107 7.07 -4.66 10.38
N LEU A 108 5.82 -4.22 10.62
CA LEU A 108 4.95 -4.86 11.61
C LEU A 108 4.50 -6.25 11.14
N LEU A 109 4.14 -6.41 9.87
CA LEU A 109 3.75 -7.71 9.33
C LEU A 109 4.90 -8.70 9.47
N GLN A 110 6.12 -8.34 9.06
CA GLN A 110 7.29 -9.20 9.20
C GLN A 110 7.51 -9.65 10.65
N ARG A 111 7.37 -8.74 11.62
CA ARG A 111 7.49 -9.06 13.04
C ARG A 111 6.40 -10.01 13.54
N LEU A 112 5.17 -9.91 13.02
CA LEU A 112 4.06 -10.78 13.40
C LEU A 112 4.28 -12.23 12.96
N ILE A 113 4.74 -12.43 11.71
CA ILE A 113 4.85 -13.77 11.10
C ILE A 113 6.15 -14.51 11.44
N SER A 114 7.08 -13.84 12.12
CA SER A 114 8.37 -14.41 12.58
C SER A 114 8.44 -14.63 14.09
N ALA A 115 7.37 -14.29 14.82
CA ALA A 115 7.23 -14.46 16.26
C ALA A 115 6.41 -15.71 16.58
#